data_AF-A0A1G4IAG6-F1
#
_entry.id   AF-A0A1G4IAG6-F1
#
_cell.length_a   1.000
_cell.length_b   1.000
_cell.length_c   1.000
_cell.angle_alpha   90.00
_cell.angle_beta   90.00
_cell.angle_gamma   90.00
#
_symmetry.space_group_name_H-M   'P 1'
#
loop_
_entity.id
_entity.type
_entity.pdbx_description
1 polymer ?
#
loop_
_entity_poly.entity_id
_entity_poly.type
_entity_poly.pdbx_seq_one_letter_code
_entity_poly.pdbx_strand_id
1 'polypeptide(L)'
;MAENSPTSVPNLCMLVGDAVVNKLMRKVGSVAALARLSDAALRHIGMEEDGASANGHHLRAGYLAEAPVFVEFFGDECVRADDLQAARKGIAVFARKCCLALKTDISGSSPDGAFGGAELEKLRHSFELLLTEGKVSSTDTQALPVPHVFVRGEEVKKKRGGWKELRKLQAKQEAPNPLERAVSYVKMGVSEDQQLQSIIQRGDLQAQLLKSITKAVETKKRPRDGDEEYDDLMQIRL
;
A
#
# COMPACT_ATOMS: atom_id res chain seq x y z
N MET A 1 -13.72 41.54 -17.66
CA MET A 1 -12.51 40.74 -17.38
C MET A 1 -11.89 41.32 -16.12
N ALA A 2 -12.32 40.84 -14.95
CA ALA A 2 -11.78 41.29 -13.68
C ALA A 2 -10.60 40.38 -13.35
N GLU A 3 -9.39 40.90 -13.50
CA GLU A 3 -8.19 40.29 -12.91
C GLU A 3 -8.32 40.42 -11.40
N ASN A 4 -8.95 39.42 -10.79
CA ASN A 4 -8.93 39.24 -9.34
C ASN A 4 -7.47 38.96 -8.96
N SER A 5 -6.80 39.98 -8.42
CA SER A 5 -5.54 39.83 -7.68
C SER A 5 -5.63 38.60 -6.77
N PRO A 6 -4.63 37.71 -6.76
CA PRO A 6 -4.69 36.54 -5.90
C PRO A 6 -4.83 37.03 -4.45
N THR A 7 -5.91 36.62 -3.78
CA THR A 7 -6.00 36.62 -2.32
C THR A 7 -4.70 36.02 -1.80
N SER A 8 -3.89 36.84 -1.12
CA SER A 8 -2.50 36.54 -0.78
C SER A 8 -2.40 35.19 -0.07
N VAL A 9 -1.80 34.20 -0.74
CA VAL A 9 -1.48 32.86 -0.21
C VAL A 9 0.03 32.69 -0.18
N PRO A 10 0.73 33.49 0.65
CA PRO A 10 2.20 33.57 0.63
C PRO A 10 2.83 32.23 1.02
N ASN A 11 2.27 31.49 1.99
CA ASN A 11 2.86 30.23 2.41
C ASN A 11 2.68 29.14 1.34
N LEU A 12 1.52 29.08 0.67
CA LEU A 12 1.33 28.13 -0.42
C LEU A 12 2.21 28.46 -1.63
N CYS A 13 2.32 29.73 -2.00
CA CYS A 13 3.20 30.19 -3.08
C CYS A 13 4.65 29.78 -2.83
N MET A 14 5.15 29.91 -1.59
CA MET A 14 6.49 29.47 -1.23
C MET A 14 6.70 27.96 -1.42
N LEU A 15 5.70 27.13 -1.10
CA LEU A 15 5.81 25.66 -1.20
C LEU A 15 5.69 25.13 -2.63
N VAL A 16 4.74 25.67 -3.38
CA VAL A 16 4.25 25.09 -4.65
C VAL A 16 4.72 25.90 -5.86
N GLY A 17 5.08 27.17 -5.66
CA GLY A 17 5.41 28.11 -6.73
C GLY A 17 4.19 28.80 -7.32
N ASP A 18 4.35 30.06 -7.72
CA ASP A 18 3.24 30.91 -8.18
C ASP A 18 2.52 30.34 -9.41
N ALA A 19 3.25 29.73 -10.34
CA ALA A 19 2.69 29.16 -11.55
C ALA A 19 1.66 28.05 -11.24
N VAL A 20 2.00 27.14 -10.34
CA VAL A 20 1.13 26.00 -9.98
C VAL A 20 -0.01 26.46 -9.08
N VAL A 21 0.23 27.42 -8.17
CA VAL A 21 -0.85 28.05 -7.39
C VAL A 21 -1.87 28.71 -8.30
N ASN A 22 -1.43 29.41 -9.34
CA ASN A 22 -2.34 30.01 -10.32
C ASN A 22 -3.17 28.96 -11.07
N LYS A 23 -2.59 27.80 -11.43
CA LYS A 23 -3.34 26.68 -12.04
C LYS A 23 -4.39 26.10 -11.07
N LEU A 24 -4.01 25.86 -9.82
CA LEU A 24 -4.92 25.39 -8.76
C LEU A 24 -6.07 26.37 -8.52
N MET A 25 -5.75 27.66 -8.44
CA MET A 25 -6.73 28.73 -8.24
C MET A 25 -7.67 28.89 -9.43
N ARG A 26 -7.17 28.74 -10.66
CA ARG A 26 -8.03 28.75 -11.87
C ARG A 26 -9.04 27.60 -11.89
N LYS A 27 -8.65 26.41 -11.42
CA LYS A 27 -9.56 25.25 -11.35
C LYS A 27 -10.56 25.32 -10.20
N VAL A 28 -10.12 25.71 -9.02
CA VAL A 28 -10.97 25.68 -7.82
C VAL A 28 -11.74 26.99 -7.63
N GLY A 29 -11.23 28.11 -8.17
CA GLY A 29 -11.87 29.42 -8.18
C GLY A 29 -11.71 30.25 -6.91
N SER A 30 -11.45 29.64 -5.73
CA SER A 30 -11.24 30.39 -4.48
C SER A 30 -10.33 29.68 -3.48
N VAL A 31 -9.60 30.46 -2.66
CA VAL A 31 -8.73 29.93 -1.59
C VAL A 31 -9.55 29.19 -0.52
N ALA A 32 -10.73 29.72 -0.17
CA ALA A 32 -11.61 29.10 0.82
C ALA A 32 -12.18 27.75 0.34
N ALA A 33 -12.41 27.58 -0.98
CA ALA A 33 -12.74 26.26 -1.52
C ALA A 33 -11.51 25.34 -1.52
N LEU A 34 -10.34 25.85 -1.91
CA LEU A 34 -9.09 25.09 -1.96
C LEU A 34 -8.69 24.53 -0.59
N ALA A 35 -8.84 25.30 0.48
CA ALA A 35 -8.53 24.85 1.85
C ALA A 35 -9.55 23.88 2.46
N ARG A 36 -10.76 23.78 1.90
CA ARG A 36 -11.76 22.78 2.32
C ARG A 36 -11.48 21.40 1.71
N LEU A 37 -10.63 21.32 0.70
CA LEU A 37 -10.28 20.05 0.07
C LEU A 37 -9.41 19.19 1.00
N SER A 38 -9.57 17.87 0.88
CA SER A 38 -8.66 16.91 1.50
C SER A 38 -7.32 16.82 0.76
N ASP A 39 -6.31 16.27 1.41
CA ASP A 39 -5.00 16.00 0.80
C ASP A 39 -5.11 15.03 -0.39
N ALA A 40 -6.06 14.09 -0.35
CA ALA A 40 -6.39 13.25 -1.50
C ALA A 40 -7.02 14.06 -2.65
N ALA A 41 -8.02 14.89 -2.37
CA ALA A 41 -8.68 15.70 -3.39
C ALA A 41 -7.72 16.70 -4.05
N LEU A 42 -6.85 17.35 -3.27
CA LEU A 42 -5.84 18.28 -3.78
C LEU A 42 -4.90 17.64 -4.80
N ARG A 43 -4.54 16.36 -4.59
CA ARG A 43 -3.69 15.60 -5.54
C ARG A 43 -4.38 15.29 -6.85
N HIS A 44 -5.71 15.18 -6.86
CA HIS A 44 -6.47 14.85 -8.06
C HIS A 44 -6.75 16.07 -8.95
N ILE A 45 -6.50 17.30 -8.48
CA ILE A 45 -6.75 18.51 -9.26
C ILE A 45 -5.79 18.60 -10.44
N GLY A 46 -6.35 18.68 -11.66
CA GLY A 46 -5.58 18.75 -12.90
C GLY A 46 -5.31 17.40 -13.57
N MET A 47 -5.88 16.30 -13.05
CA MET A 47 -5.76 14.97 -13.67
C MET A 47 -6.67 14.77 -14.89
N GLU A 48 -7.69 15.62 -15.08
CA GLU A 48 -8.68 15.50 -16.17
C GLU A 48 -8.34 16.36 -17.40
N GLU A 49 -7.22 17.10 -17.38
CA GLU A 49 -6.82 17.90 -18.54
C GLU A 49 -6.03 17.07 -19.55
N ASP A 50 -6.44 17.13 -20.82
CA ASP A 50 -5.72 16.57 -21.95
C ASP A 50 -4.35 17.26 -22.09
N GLY A 51 -3.30 16.63 -21.56
CA GLY A 51 -1.97 17.22 -21.41
C GLY A 51 -1.36 17.08 -20.03
N ALA A 52 -2.07 16.47 -19.07
CA ALA A 52 -1.45 16.01 -17.83
C ALA A 52 -0.23 15.13 -18.19
N SER A 53 0.97 15.55 -17.74
CA SER A 53 2.22 14.80 -17.91
C SER A 53 1.95 13.32 -17.60
N ALA A 54 2.53 12.39 -18.37
CA ALA A 54 2.32 10.95 -18.19
C ALA A 54 2.51 10.51 -16.71
N ASN A 55 3.33 11.26 -15.97
CA ASN A 55 3.53 11.16 -14.53
C ASN A 55 2.25 11.33 -13.70
N GLY A 56 1.33 12.21 -14.08
CA GLY A 56 0.18 12.56 -13.25
C GLY A 56 -0.81 11.43 -13.04
N HIS A 57 -0.98 10.56 -14.05
CA HIS A 57 -1.78 9.35 -13.91
C HIS A 57 -1.07 8.26 -13.08
N HIS A 58 0.25 8.07 -13.28
CA HIS A 58 1.01 7.05 -12.56
C HIS A 58 1.24 7.41 -11.08
N LEU A 59 1.42 8.68 -10.77
CA LEU A 59 1.64 9.19 -9.42
C LEU A 59 0.34 9.57 -8.71
N ARG A 60 -0.79 9.64 -9.44
CA ARG A 60 -2.06 10.21 -8.97
C ARG A 60 -1.87 11.63 -8.43
N ALA A 61 -1.19 12.45 -9.22
CA ALA A 61 -0.84 13.82 -8.91
C ALA A 61 -1.09 14.69 -10.14
N GLY A 62 -2.07 15.59 -10.10
CA GLY A 62 -2.28 16.56 -11.16
C GLY A 62 -1.25 17.68 -11.07
N TYR A 63 -1.67 18.93 -10.88
CA TYR A 63 -0.75 20.07 -10.95
C TYR A 63 0.36 20.06 -9.89
N LEU A 64 0.18 19.36 -8.76
CA LEU A 64 1.23 19.25 -7.75
C LEU A 64 2.49 18.53 -8.24
N ALA A 65 2.41 17.71 -9.29
CA ALA A 65 3.57 17.07 -9.88
C ALA A 65 4.50 18.07 -10.60
N GLU A 66 3.97 19.21 -11.04
CA GLU A 66 4.73 20.27 -11.72
C GLU A 66 5.41 21.24 -10.74
N ALA A 67 5.21 21.05 -9.43
CA ALA A 67 5.79 21.95 -8.43
C ALA A 67 7.33 21.88 -8.48
N PRO A 68 8.04 23.02 -8.36
CA PRO A 68 9.49 23.07 -8.56
C PRO A 68 10.24 22.20 -7.55
N VAL A 69 9.77 22.17 -6.30
CA VAL A 69 10.33 21.32 -5.24
C VAL A 69 10.11 19.82 -5.53
N PHE A 70 9.05 19.43 -6.25
CA PHE A 70 8.86 18.04 -6.62
C PHE A 70 9.75 17.66 -7.82
N VAL A 71 9.79 18.53 -8.83
CA VAL A 71 10.60 18.37 -10.04
C VAL A 71 12.09 18.32 -9.71
N GLU A 72 12.56 19.11 -8.72
CA GLU A 72 13.94 19.11 -8.22
C GLU A 72 14.42 17.73 -7.78
N PHE A 73 13.55 16.93 -7.13
CA PHE A 73 13.93 15.63 -6.55
C PHE A 73 13.56 14.42 -7.43
N PHE A 74 12.42 14.48 -8.13
CA PHE A 74 11.86 13.34 -8.86
C PHE A 74 11.85 13.51 -10.39
N GLY A 75 12.15 14.71 -10.90
CA GLY A 75 12.16 15.03 -12.34
C GLY A 75 10.79 15.46 -12.91
N ASP A 76 10.80 16.01 -14.13
CA ASP A 76 9.63 16.62 -14.79
C ASP A 76 8.84 15.65 -15.69
N GLU A 77 9.51 15.00 -16.64
CA GLU A 77 8.82 14.23 -17.69
C GLU A 77 8.43 12.81 -17.29
N CYS A 78 9.33 12.07 -16.62
CA CYS A 78 9.12 10.68 -16.22
C CYS A 78 9.84 10.38 -14.91
N VAL A 79 9.10 10.07 -13.85
CA VAL A 79 9.71 9.56 -12.61
C VAL A 79 10.33 8.19 -12.90
N ARG A 80 11.56 7.98 -12.44
CA ARG A 80 12.26 6.70 -12.59
C ARG A 80 11.46 5.58 -11.93
N ALA A 81 11.44 4.40 -12.55
CA ALA A 81 10.70 3.25 -12.04
C ALA A 81 11.09 2.90 -10.58
N ASP A 82 12.38 3.00 -10.26
CA ASP A 82 12.92 2.74 -8.93
C ASP A 82 12.40 3.75 -7.88
N ASP A 83 12.21 5.00 -8.29
CA ASP A 83 11.82 6.10 -7.40
C ASP A 83 10.30 6.31 -7.35
N LEU A 84 9.51 5.54 -8.12
CA LEU A 84 8.05 5.70 -8.25
C LEU A 84 7.32 5.56 -6.90
N GLN A 85 7.71 4.60 -6.07
CA GLN A 85 7.12 4.41 -4.74
C GLN A 85 7.47 5.57 -3.80
N ALA A 86 8.72 6.06 -3.86
CA ALA A 86 9.17 7.21 -3.09
C ALA A 86 8.41 8.48 -3.53
N ALA A 87 8.28 8.70 -4.83
CA ALA A 87 7.54 9.82 -5.41
C ALA A 87 6.06 9.83 -4.99
N ARG A 88 5.38 8.68 -5.02
CA ARG A 88 3.98 8.54 -4.56
C ARG A 88 3.82 8.92 -3.08
N LYS A 89 4.74 8.48 -2.22
CA LYS A 89 4.76 8.85 -0.81
C LYS A 89 5.08 10.34 -0.64
N GLY A 90 6.05 10.85 -1.39
CA GLY A 90 6.45 12.25 -1.40
C GLY A 90 5.30 13.19 -1.74
N ILE A 91 4.57 12.90 -2.82
CA ILE A 91 3.35 13.65 -3.20
C ILE A 91 2.28 13.64 -2.11
N ALA A 92 2.09 12.52 -1.41
CA ALA A 92 1.12 12.45 -0.32
C ALA A 92 1.52 13.34 0.86
N VAL A 93 2.82 13.34 1.23
CA VAL A 93 3.34 14.24 2.26
C VAL A 93 3.24 15.70 1.80
N PHE A 94 3.61 15.97 0.55
CA PHE A 94 3.56 17.31 -0.05
C PHE A 94 2.16 17.90 -0.03
N ALA A 95 1.16 17.16 -0.50
CA ALA A 95 -0.23 17.61 -0.50
C ALA A 95 -0.73 17.93 0.92
N ARG A 96 -0.33 17.14 1.93
CA ARG A 96 -0.67 17.42 3.33
C ARG A 96 -0.05 18.72 3.82
N LYS A 97 1.20 19.01 3.46
CA LYS A 97 1.85 20.28 3.80
C LYS A 97 1.21 21.46 3.09
N CYS A 98 0.82 21.30 1.82
CA CYS A 98 0.04 22.32 1.10
C CYS A 98 -1.30 22.62 1.78
N CYS A 99 -2.03 21.59 2.23
CA CYS A 99 -3.27 21.78 2.99
C CYS A 99 -3.03 22.53 4.32
N LEU A 100 -1.91 22.29 5.00
CA LEU A 100 -1.56 23.04 6.22
C LEU A 100 -1.23 24.50 5.90
N ALA A 101 -0.41 24.76 4.88
CA ALA A 101 -0.07 26.11 4.45
C ALA A 101 -1.30 26.92 4.00
N LEU A 102 -2.24 26.28 3.31
CA LEU A 102 -3.53 26.90 2.96
C LEU A 102 -4.34 27.32 4.18
N LYS A 103 -4.37 26.48 5.22
CA LYS A 103 -5.08 26.79 6.46
C LYS A 103 -4.37 27.91 7.23
N THR A 104 -3.04 27.95 7.23
CA THR A 104 -2.30 29.05 7.85
C THR A 104 -2.51 30.36 7.09
N ASP A 105 -2.56 30.33 5.76
CA ASP A 105 -2.87 31.49 4.92
C ASP A 105 -4.28 32.03 5.21
N ILE A 106 -5.30 31.16 5.31
CA ILE A 106 -6.67 31.59 5.67
C ILE A 106 -6.74 32.16 7.08
N SER A 107 -6.00 31.58 8.03
CA SER A 107 -5.97 32.08 9.41
C SER A 107 -5.24 33.43 9.53
N GLY A 108 -4.44 33.81 8.53
CA GLY A 108 -3.61 35.02 8.58
C GLY A 108 -2.47 34.95 9.59
N SER A 109 -2.17 33.78 10.17
CA SER A 109 -1.17 33.64 11.24
C SER A 109 0.28 33.90 10.79
N SER A 110 0.58 33.81 9.49
CA SER A 110 1.93 34.01 8.94
C SER A 110 1.87 34.66 7.55
N PRO A 111 1.64 35.99 7.47
CA PRO A 111 1.50 36.70 6.20
C PRO A 111 2.84 36.86 5.45
N ASP A 112 3.97 36.67 6.13
CA ASP A 112 5.30 36.84 5.53
C ASP A 112 5.80 35.61 4.74
N GLY A 113 5.03 34.52 4.70
CA GLY A 113 5.45 33.27 4.03
C GLY A 113 6.44 32.42 4.82
N ALA A 114 6.83 32.84 6.04
CA ALA A 114 7.83 32.17 6.86
C ALA A 114 7.45 30.71 7.21
N PHE A 115 6.16 30.43 7.41
CA PHE A 115 5.68 29.08 7.67
C PHE A 115 5.85 28.18 6.44
N GLY A 116 5.53 28.69 5.24
CA GLY A 116 5.77 28.00 3.98
C GLY A 116 7.24 27.66 3.76
N GLY A 117 8.14 28.60 4.05
CA GLY A 117 9.59 28.37 4.00
C GLY A 117 10.07 27.25 4.93
N ALA A 118 9.63 27.27 6.19
CA ALA A 118 10.00 26.23 7.16
C ALA A 118 9.44 24.84 6.79
N GLU A 119 8.25 24.77 6.19
CA GLU A 119 7.67 23.52 5.70
C GLU A 119 8.35 23.03 4.41
N LEU A 120 8.88 23.93 3.58
CA LEU A 120 9.66 23.58 2.40
C LEU A 120 10.94 22.83 2.78
N GLU A 121 11.67 23.33 3.78
CA GLU A 121 12.88 22.67 4.28
C GLU A 121 12.59 21.26 4.81
N LYS A 122 11.49 21.10 5.56
CA LYS A 122 11.04 19.78 6.03
C LYS A 122 10.68 18.85 4.88
N LEU A 123 10.08 19.37 3.82
CA LEU A 123 9.75 18.59 2.63
C LEU A 123 11.00 18.13 1.89
N ARG A 124 11.98 19.02 1.68
CA ARG A 124 13.27 18.67 1.09
C ARG A 124 13.93 17.54 1.86
N HIS A 125 14.03 17.68 3.18
CA HIS A 125 14.58 16.63 4.03
C HIS A 125 13.79 15.32 3.93
N SER A 126 12.46 15.38 3.86
CA SER A 126 11.63 14.18 3.70
C SER A 126 11.82 13.50 2.35
N PHE A 127 12.06 14.26 1.27
CA PHE A 127 12.31 13.72 -0.06
C PHE A 127 13.70 13.08 -0.15
N GLU A 128 14.71 13.69 0.46
CA GLU A 128 16.04 13.10 0.62
C GLU A 128 15.98 11.76 1.36
N LEU A 129 15.26 11.72 2.49
CA LEU A 129 15.04 10.49 3.24
C LEU A 129 14.30 9.43 2.41
N LEU A 130 13.25 9.80 1.69
CA LEU A 130 12.50 8.86 0.85
C LEU A 130 13.34 8.29 -0.31
N LEU A 131 14.24 9.09 -0.90
CA LEU A 131 15.13 8.64 -1.97
C LEU A 131 16.28 7.76 -1.45
N THR A 132 16.71 7.98 -0.21
CA THR A 132 17.76 7.17 0.45
C THR A 132 17.21 5.87 1.02
N GLU A 133 16.13 5.93 1.81
CA GLU A 133 15.50 4.76 2.44
C GLU A 133 14.66 3.93 1.47
N GLY A 134 14.08 4.55 0.43
CA GLY A 134 13.28 3.86 -0.58
C GLY A 134 14.10 2.84 -1.39
N LYS A 135 15.41 3.01 -1.40
CA LYS A 135 16.38 2.08 -1.98
C LYS A 135 16.88 1.19 -0.85
N VAL A 136 16.02 0.29 -0.35
CA VAL A 136 16.51 -0.83 0.48
C VAL A 136 17.51 -1.58 -0.39
N SER A 137 18.78 -1.36 -0.09
CA SER A 137 19.87 -1.98 -0.82
C SER A 137 19.64 -3.49 -0.78
N SER A 138 19.78 -4.17 -1.91
CA SER A 138 19.72 -5.64 -1.97
C SER A 138 20.74 -6.32 -1.05
N THR A 139 21.64 -5.54 -0.45
CA THR A 139 22.62 -5.91 0.56
C THR A 139 22.11 -5.89 2.01
N ASP A 140 20.92 -5.38 2.30
CA ASP A 140 20.29 -5.52 3.62
C ASP A 140 19.67 -6.92 3.78
N THR A 141 20.50 -7.94 3.57
CA THR A 141 20.14 -9.31 3.90
C THR A 141 20.40 -9.49 5.38
N GLN A 142 19.36 -9.33 6.19
CA GLN A 142 19.39 -9.91 7.53
C GLN A 142 19.81 -11.37 7.38
N ALA A 143 20.97 -11.72 7.94
CA ALA A 143 21.47 -13.07 7.86
C ALA A 143 20.42 -14.01 8.44
N LEU A 144 20.12 -15.10 7.74
CA LEU A 144 19.26 -16.14 8.28
C LEU A 144 19.84 -16.57 9.64
N PRO A 145 18.98 -16.91 10.62
CA PRO A 145 19.45 -17.41 11.90
C PRO A 145 20.37 -18.60 11.66
N VAL A 146 21.49 -18.63 12.41
CA VAL A 146 22.47 -19.73 12.33
C VAL A 146 21.70 -21.05 12.45
N PRO A 147 21.84 -21.97 11.47
CA PRO A 147 21.13 -23.23 11.52
C PRO A 147 21.52 -23.95 12.82
N HIS A 148 20.52 -24.37 13.59
CA HIS A 148 20.76 -25.20 14.76
C HIS A 148 21.32 -26.54 14.27
N VAL A 149 22.63 -26.72 14.41
CA VAL A 149 23.29 -28.00 14.14
C VAL A 149 22.91 -28.93 15.28
N PHE A 150 21.91 -29.78 15.06
CA PHE A 150 21.53 -30.79 16.02
C PHE A 150 22.68 -31.79 16.17
N VAL A 151 23.24 -31.88 17.37
CA VAL A 151 24.18 -32.96 17.70
C VAL A 151 23.39 -34.26 17.65
N ARG A 152 23.95 -35.27 16.98
CA ARG A 152 23.30 -36.57 16.77
C ARG A 152 22.91 -37.18 18.13
N GLY A 153 21.61 -37.22 18.44
CA GLY A 153 21.07 -37.69 19.72
C GLY A 153 20.29 -36.65 20.52
N GLU A 154 20.31 -35.37 20.14
CA GLU A 154 19.47 -34.34 20.78
C GLU A 154 18.10 -34.25 20.11
N GLU A 155 17.04 -34.56 20.85
CA GLU A 155 15.67 -34.37 20.39
C GLU A 155 15.30 -32.89 20.41
N VAL A 156 14.64 -32.42 19.33
CA VAL A 156 14.07 -31.07 19.25
C VAL A 156 13.08 -30.89 20.41
N LYS A 157 13.48 -30.13 21.43
CA LYS A 157 12.60 -29.81 22.57
C LYS A 157 11.40 -29.01 22.08
N LYS A 158 10.28 -29.70 21.86
CA LYS A 158 9.00 -29.06 21.56
C LYS A 158 8.65 -28.15 22.75
N LYS A 159 8.48 -26.85 22.50
CA LYS A 159 8.09 -25.89 23.54
C LYS A 159 6.78 -26.38 24.19
N ARG A 160 6.78 -26.51 25.52
CA ARG A 160 5.61 -26.90 26.33
C ARG A 160 4.67 -25.69 26.47
N GLY A 161 4.02 -25.30 25.38
CA GLY A 161 3.13 -24.15 25.32
C GLY A 161 2.58 -23.97 23.90
N GLY A 162 1.36 -23.43 23.78
CA GLY A 162 0.76 -23.15 22.47
C GLY A 162 0.18 -24.37 21.74
N TRP A 163 -0.13 -25.48 22.42
CA TRP A 163 -0.65 -26.70 21.76
C TRP A 163 -1.95 -26.46 20.98
N LYS A 164 -2.84 -25.59 21.48
CA LYS A 164 -4.05 -25.17 20.77
C LYS A 164 -3.73 -24.37 19.51
N GLU A 165 -2.71 -23.51 19.54
CA GLU A 165 -2.28 -22.69 18.40
C GLU A 165 -1.52 -23.50 17.37
N LEU A 166 -0.65 -24.40 17.81
CA LEU A 166 0.04 -25.38 16.97
C LEU A 166 -0.96 -26.28 16.26
N ARG A 167 -2.00 -26.77 16.96
CA ARG A 167 -3.08 -27.55 16.35
C ARG A 167 -3.88 -26.72 15.34
N LYS A 168 -4.13 -25.43 15.61
CA LYS A 168 -4.76 -24.52 14.65
C LYS A 168 -3.87 -24.28 13.43
N LEU A 169 -2.56 -24.11 13.59
CA LEU A 169 -1.61 -23.93 12.49
C LEU A 169 -1.47 -25.19 11.65
N GLN A 170 -1.40 -26.37 12.27
CA GLN A 170 -1.40 -27.65 11.56
C GLN A 170 -2.71 -27.93 10.83
N ALA A 171 -3.83 -27.39 11.30
CA ALA A 171 -5.11 -27.46 10.59
C ALA A 171 -5.22 -26.45 9.44
N LYS A 172 -4.42 -25.36 9.48
CA LYS A 172 -4.34 -24.34 8.42
C LYS A 172 -3.32 -24.68 7.34
N GLN A 173 -2.19 -25.29 7.70
CA GLN A 173 -1.35 -25.98 6.73
C GLN A 173 -2.22 -27.05 6.10
N GLU A 174 -2.47 -26.92 4.80
CA GLU A 174 -3.42 -27.76 4.09
C GLU A 174 -3.15 -29.22 4.44
N ALA A 175 -4.17 -29.88 5.00
CA ALA A 175 -4.07 -31.28 5.34
C ALA A 175 -3.64 -32.01 4.05
N PRO A 176 -2.54 -32.79 4.06
CA PRO A 176 -1.96 -33.31 2.82
C PRO A 176 -3.02 -34.05 2.04
N ASN A 177 -3.08 -33.80 0.75
CA ASN A 177 -4.12 -34.34 -0.14
C ASN A 177 -4.17 -35.86 0.05
N PRO A 178 -5.35 -36.51 0.13
CA PRO A 178 -5.44 -37.98 0.22
C PRO A 178 -4.56 -38.71 -0.81
N LEU A 179 -4.34 -38.12 -2.00
CA LEU A 179 -3.39 -38.66 -2.98
C LEU A 179 -1.92 -38.51 -2.54
N GLU A 180 -1.50 -37.35 -2.05
CA GLU A 180 -0.13 -37.13 -1.54
C GLU A 180 0.21 -38.08 -0.39
N ARG A 181 -0.75 -38.35 0.50
CA ARG A 181 -0.62 -39.35 1.57
C ARG A 181 -0.52 -40.78 1.06
N ALA A 182 -1.21 -41.11 -0.02
CA ALA A 182 -1.15 -42.43 -0.62
C ALA A 182 0.19 -42.66 -1.34
N VAL A 183 0.77 -41.60 -1.91
CA VAL A 183 2.06 -41.60 -2.62
C VAL A 183 3.25 -41.57 -1.64
N SER A 184 3.09 -41.05 -0.42
CA SER A 184 4.20 -40.93 0.55
C SER A 184 4.77 -42.26 1.05
N TYR A 185 4.03 -43.37 0.90
CA TYR A 185 4.50 -44.69 1.31
C TYR A 185 5.00 -45.48 0.11
N VAL A 186 6.21 -46.02 0.16
CA VAL A 186 6.77 -46.90 -0.88
C VAL A 186 6.60 -48.36 -0.47
N LYS A 187 6.06 -49.19 -1.36
CA LYS A 187 5.95 -50.64 -1.14
C LYS A 187 7.17 -51.34 -1.69
N MET A 188 7.97 -51.92 -0.81
CA MET A 188 9.13 -52.73 -1.19
C MET A 188 8.68 -53.92 -2.04
N GLY A 189 9.38 -54.17 -3.15
CA GLY A 189 9.11 -55.31 -4.05
C GLY A 189 8.06 -55.05 -5.13
N VAL A 190 7.55 -53.83 -5.26
CA VAL A 190 6.67 -53.40 -6.36
C VAL A 190 7.32 -52.23 -7.08
N SER A 191 7.30 -52.21 -8.41
CA SER A 191 7.79 -51.06 -9.17
C SER A 191 6.94 -49.81 -8.89
N GLU A 192 7.58 -48.65 -8.82
CA GLU A 192 6.93 -47.37 -8.52
C GLU A 192 5.76 -47.08 -9.47
N ASP A 193 5.91 -47.36 -10.77
CA ASP A 193 4.87 -47.13 -11.78
C ASP A 193 3.61 -47.97 -11.55
N GLN A 194 3.78 -49.26 -11.23
CA GLN A 194 2.65 -50.15 -10.88
C GLN A 194 1.98 -49.70 -9.59
N GLN A 195 2.76 -49.21 -8.63
CA GLN A 195 2.22 -48.70 -7.38
C GLN A 195 1.38 -47.44 -7.63
N LEU A 196 1.86 -46.49 -8.44
CA LEU A 196 1.13 -45.28 -8.81
C LEU A 196 -0.17 -45.59 -9.56
N GLN A 197 -0.12 -46.50 -10.53
CA GLN A 197 -1.31 -46.94 -11.27
C GLN A 197 -2.35 -47.57 -10.31
N SER A 198 -1.90 -48.41 -9.38
CA SER A 198 -2.80 -49.00 -8.37
C SER A 198 -3.42 -47.96 -7.42
N ILE A 199 -2.72 -46.86 -7.14
CA ILE A 199 -3.21 -45.77 -6.28
C ILE A 199 -4.27 -44.94 -7.03
N ILE A 200 -4.03 -44.64 -8.31
CA ILE A 200 -4.96 -43.87 -9.15
C ILE A 200 -6.27 -44.63 -9.37
N GLN A 201 -6.20 -45.96 -9.50
CA GLN A 201 -7.35 -46.83 -9.73
C GLN A 201 -8.20 -47.10 -8.47
N ARG A 202 -7.75 -46.69 -7.27
CA ARG A 202 -8.53 -46.87 -6.03
C ARG A 202 -9.71 -45.90 -5.99
N GLY A 203 -10.92 -46.44 -6.15
CA GLY A 203 -12.17 -45.69 -6.03
C GLY A 203 -12.34 -45.00 -4.67
N ASP A 204 -11.82 -45.60 -3.59
CA ASP A 204 -11.89 -45.02 -2.24
C ASP A 204 -11.12 -43.70 -2.12
N LEU A 205 -9.97 -43.59 -2.79
CA LEU A 205 -9.15 -42.36 -2.78
C LEU A 205 -9.80 -41.27 -3.63
N GLN A 206 -10.38 -41.65 -4.78
CA GLN A 206 -11.14 -40.72 -5.62
C GLN A 206 -12.36 -40.17 -4.88
N ALA A 207 -13.09 -41.02 -4.15
CA ALA A 207 -14.24 -40.60 -3.35
C ALA A 207 -13.84 -39.67 -2.19
N GLN A 208 -12.69 -39.90 -1.55
CA GLN A 208 -12.16 -39.02 -0.51
C GLN A 208 -11.70 -37.67 -1.08
N LEU A 209 -11.07 -37.67 -2.26
CA LEU A 209 -10.64 -36.46 -2.95
C LEU A 209 -11.84 -35.60 -3.35
N LEU A 210 -12.87 -36.20 -3.96
CA LEU A 210 -14.11 -35.49 -4.29
C LEU A 210 -14.78 -34.88 -3.04
N LYS A 211 -14.82 -35.63 -1.92
CA LYS A 211 -15.33 -35.12 -0.64
C LYS A 211 -14.50 -33.97 -0.05
N SER A 212 -13.19 -33.95 -0.29
CA SER A 212 -12.35 -32.82 0.16
C SER A 212 -12.59 -31.57 -0.67
N ILE A 213 -12.82 -31.72 -1.98
CA ILE A 213 -13.16 -30.61 -2.89
C ILE A 213 -14.51 -30.00 -2.50
N THR A 214 -15.54 -30.81 -2.26
CA THR A 214 -16.87 -30.30 -1.88
C THR A 214 -16.85 -29.57 -0.54
N LYS A 215 -16.15 -30.10 0.47
CA LYS A 215 -16.00 -29.44 1.78
C LYS A 215 -15.23 -28.12 1.70
N ALA A 216 -14.21 -28.03 0.85
CA ALA A 216 -13.47 -26.78 0.65
C ALA A 216 -14.38 -25.67 0.09
N VAL A 217 -15.30 -26.02 -0.81
CA VAL A 217 -16.31 -25.10 -1.35
C VAL A 217 -17.28 -24.62 -0.27
N GLU A 218 -17.72 -25.50 0.64
CA GLU A 218 -18.63 -25.13 1.75
C GLU A 218 -17.97 -24.20 2.79
N THR A 219 -16.66 -24.32 3.02
CA THR A 219 -15.92 -23.45 3.97
C THR A 219 -15.56 -22.07 3.41
N LYS A 220 -15.59 -21.90 2.08
CA LYS A 220 -15.56 -20.57 1.46
C LYS A 220 -16.91 -19.93 1.69
N LYS A 221 -17.02 -19.21 2.81
CA LYS A 221 -18.09 -18.31 3.28
C LYS A 221 -19.28 -18.16 2.32
N ARG A 222 -20.49 -18.33 2.88
CA ARG A 222 -21.72 -17.73 2.32
C ARG A 222 -21.41 -16.28 1.93
N PRO A 223 -21.89 -15.80 0.76
CA PRO A 223 -21.82 -14.38 0.45
C PRO A 223 -22.42 -13.61 1.64
N ARG A 224 -21.70 -12.59 2.10
CA ARG A 224 -22.21 -11.69 3.12
C ARG A 224 -23.25 -10.84 2.40
N ASP A 225 -24.53 -11.09 2.64
CA ASP A 225 -25.61 -10.26 2.10
C ASP A 225 -25.40 -8.82 2.59
N GLY A 226 -25.50 -7.87 1.66
CA GLY A 226 -24.78 -6.59 1.69
C GLY A 226 -25.39 -5.45 2.51
N ASP A 227 -26.14 -5.72 3.59
CA ASP A 227 -26.94 -4.66 4.24
C ASP A 227 -26.64 -4.45 5.75
N GLU A 228 -25.71 -5.19 6.36
CA GLU A 228 -25.43 -5.11 7.81
C GLU A 228 -24.67 -3.84 8.27
N GLU A 229 -24.11 -3.02 7.37
CA GLU A 229 -23.27 -1.86 7.76
C GLU A 229 -24.08 -0.69 8.38
N TYR A 230 -25.40 -0.67 8.21
CA TYR A 230 -26.28 0.37 8.76
C TYR A 230 -26.92 0.01 10.10
N ASP A 231 -27.00 -1.27 10.46
CA ASP A 231 -27.62 -1.71 11.73
C ASP A 231 -26.73 -1.39 12.94
N ASP A 232 -25.40 -1.44 12.78
CA ASP A 232 -24.44 -1.14 13.85
C ASP A 232 -24.47 0.35 14.26
N LEU A 233 -24.86 1.26 13.36
CA LEU A 233 -24.99 2.69 13.65
C LEU A 233 -26.29 3.02 14.38
N MET A 234 -27.33 2.19 14.24
CA MET A 234 -28.62 2.37 14.92
C MET A 234 -28.60 1.88 16.37
N GLN A 235 -27.62 1.06 16.75
CA GLN A 235 -27.46 0.56 18.13
C GLN A 235 -26.62 1.49 19.02
N ILE A 236 -25.98 2.53 18.45
CA ILE A 236 -25.30 3.58 19.21
C ILE A 236 -26.30 4.69 19.58
N ARG A 237 -27.36 4.31 20.31
CA ARG A 237 -28.17 5.24 21.11
C ARG A 237 -28.66 4.53 22.35
N LEU A 238 -27.91 4.70 23.45
CA LEU A 238 -28.37 5.18 24.76
C LEU A 238 -27.14 5.35 25.67
#